data_AF-A0A958C1W9-F1
#
_entry.id   AF-A0A958C1W9-F1
#
_cell.length_a   1.000
_cell.length_b   1.000
_cell.length_c   1.000
_cell.angle_alpha   90.00
_cell.angle_beta   90.00
_cell.angle_gamma   90.00
#
_symmetry.space_group_name_H-M   'P 1'
#
loop_
_entity.id
_entity.type
_entity.pdbx_description
1 polymer ?
#
loop_
_entity_poly.entity_id
_entity_poly.type
_entity_poly.pdbx_seq_one_letter_code
_entity_poly.pdbx_strand_id
1 'polypeptide(L)'
;KYQEAIFGVGPDAGYGVIDHPVLGPVDLSGYTLQNYLLEMSRGAYSIGGSVLPDPVSVNHSQEYYGYAEYSEDGTGRCAAPVFSDAHPGEYIYDTIDAIKAQYNDTLDCSQFDANGDHVIDLLVTIHAGYGFQNGGGEDRLNTSSSG
;
A
#
# COMPACT_ATOMS: atom_id res chain seq x y z
N LYS A 1 12.90 3.56 2.25
CA LYS A 1 13.13 3.08 0.86
C LYS A 1 11.99 3.48 -0.10
N TYR A 2 10.72 3.41 0.31
CA TYR A 2 9.60 3.90 -0.52
C TYR A 2 9.74 5.36 -0.96
N GLN A 3 10.22 6.26 -0.07
CA GLN A 3 10.48 7.66 -0.42
C GLN A 3 11.33 7.78 -1.70
N GLU A 4 12.45 7.05 -1.76
CA GLU A 4 13.39 7.09 -2.86
C GLU A 4 12.83 6.43 -4.13
N ALA A 5 12.09 5.33 -3.98
CA ALA A 5 11.46 4.64 -5.10
C ALA A 5 10.31 5.43 -5.75
N ILE A 6 9.59 6.25 -4.96
CA ILE A 6 8.46 7.04 -5.46
C ILE A 6 8.93 8.41 -5.95
N PHE A 7 9.70 9.13 -5.13
CA PHE A 7 10.00 10.55 -5.34
C PHE A 7 11.45 10.84 -5.78
N GLY A 8 12.33 9.85 -5.77
CA GLY A 8 13.73 10.02 -6.19
C GLY A 8 13.84 10.43 -7.66
N VAL A 9 14.81 11.31 -7.96
CA VAL A 9 15.04 11.87 -9.30
C VAL A 9 16.45 11.54 -9.79
N GLY A 10 16.56 11.17 -11.06
CA GLY A 10 17.84 10.96 -11.73
C GLY A 10 18.24 9.48 -11.84
N PRO A 11 19.39 9.21 -12.47
CA PRO A 11 19.79 7.85 -12.86
C PRO A 11 20.18 6.96 -11.68
N ASP A 12 20.59 7.55 -10.56
CA ASP A 12 21.03 6.82 -9.37
C ASP A 12 19.91 6.65 -8.32
N ALA A 13 18.71 7.17 -8.60
CA ALA A 13 17.57 7.12 -7.70
C ALA A 13 16.93 5.72 -7.64
N GLY A 14 16.07 5.48 -6.65
CA GLY A 14 15.30 4.24 -6.50
C GLY A 14 15.95 3.19 -5.59
N TYR A 15 15.93 1.93 -6.02
CA TYR A 15 16.37 0.81 -5.18
C TYR A 15 17.83 0.40 -5.38
N GLY A 16 18.51 0.95 -6.39
CA GLY A 16 19.85 0.54 -6.75
C GLY A 16 19.91 -0.90 -7.27
N VAL A 17 21.06 -1.54 -7.13
CA VAL A 17 21.23 -2.96 -7.44
C VAL A 17 20.67 -3.81 -6.31
N ILE A 18 19.72 -4.69 -6.63
CA ILE A 18 19.13 -5.66 -5.71
C ILE A 18 19.49 -7.08 -6.12
N ASP A 19 19.69 -7.97 -5.15
CA ASP A 19 19.90 -9.38 -5.41
C ASP A 19 18.56 -10.12 -5.49
N HIS A 20 18.20 -10.57 -6.68
CA HIS A 20 16.99 -11.37 -6.89
C HIS A 20 17.31 -12.87 -6.87
N PRO A 21 16.56 -13.70 -6.12
CA PRO A 21 16.90 -15.11 -5.90
C PRO A 21 16.96 -15.96 -7.18
N VAL A 22 16.25 -15.55 -8.24
CA VAL A 22 16.21 -16.27 -9.53
C VAL A 22 17.01 -15.55 -10.63
N LEU A 23 17.10 -14.22 -10.56
CA LEU A 23 17.63 -13.42 -11.67
C LEU A 23 19.06 -12.95 -11.40
N GLY A 24 19.59 -13.16 -10.19
CA GLY A 24 20.85 -12.57 -9.75
C GLY A 24 20.71 -11.07 -9.50
N PRO A 25 21.81 -10.30 -9.60
CA PRO A 25 21.78 -8.85 -9.44
C PRO A 25 20.91 -8.19 -10.52
N VAL A 26 19.90 -7.46 -10.08
CA VAL A 26 19.01 -6.65 -10.93
C VAL A 26 19.24 -5.18 -10.58
N ASP A 27 19.61 -4.38 -11.58
CA ASP A 27 19.77 -2.93 -11.40
C ASP A 27 18.42 -2.23 -11.56
N LEU A 28 17.94 -1.64 -10.46
CA LEU A 28 16.72 -0.85 -10.40
C LEU A 28 17.01 0.65 -10.20
N SER A 29 18.23 1.10 -10.48
CA SER A 29 18.60 2.52 -10.45
C SER A 29 17.85 3.29 -11.55
N GLY A 30 17.36 4.48 -11.20
CA GLY A 30 16.59 5.35 -12.09
C GLY A 30 15.14 4.93 -12.30
N TYR A 31 14.74 3.73 -11.86
CA TYR A 31 13.36 3.25 -11.97
C TYR A 31 12.50 3.72 -10.79
N THR A 32 12.13 5.00 -10.83
CA THR A 32 11.24 5.64 -9.86
C THR A 32 9.93 6.10 -10.50
N LEU A 33 8.87 6.26 -9.69
CA LEU A 33 7.60 6.81 -10.20
C LEU A 33 7.80 8.24 -10.72
N GLN A 34 8.57 9.06 -10.01
CA GLN A 34 8.89 10.42 -10.40
C GLN A 34 9.62 10.49 -11.75
N ASN A 35 10.65 9.66 -11.97
CA ASN A 35 11.35 9.62 -13.26
C ASN A 35 10.42 9.16 -14.38
N TYR A 36 9.57 8.16 -14.14
CA TYR A 36 8.57 7.70 -15.12
C TYR A 36 7.61 8.82 -15.52
N LEU A 37 7.08 9.57 -14.54
CA LEU A 37 6.17 10.69 -14.80
C LEU A 37 6.87 11.85 -15.51
N LEU A 38 8.11 12.17 -15.15
CA LEU A 38 8.92 13.17 -15.84
C LEU A 38 9.18 12.77 -17.30
N GLU A 39 9.52 11.50 -17.56
CA GLU A 39 9.74 11.01 -18.92
C GLU A 39 8.46 11.09 -19.76
N MET A 40 7.36 10.53 -19.25
CA MET A 40 6.07 10.47 -19.96
C MET A 40 5.50 11.87 -20.22
N SER A 41 5.76 12.83 -19.33
CA SER A 41 5.32 14.20 -19.48
C SER A 41 6.33 15.10 -20.22
N ARG A 42 7.48 14.57 -20.64
CA ARG A 42 8.60 15.35 -21.19
C ARG A 42 9.03 16.50 -20.26
N GLY A 43 9.00 16.24 -18.96
CA GLY A 43 9.36 17.18 -17.90
C GLY A 43 8.27 18.21 -17.55
N ALA A 44 7.06 18.09 -18.11
CA ALA A 44 5.97 19.02 -17.83
C ALA A 44 5.22 18.70 -16.51
N TYR A 45 5.36 17.48 -15.99
CA TYR A 45 4.70 17.03 -14.77
C TYR A 45 5.68 16.34 -13.83
N SER A 46 5.60 16.70 -12.57
CA SER A 46 6.41 16.16 -11.48
C SER A 46 5.54 16.05 -10.23
N ILE A 47 5.77 15.02 -9.43
CA ILE A 47 5.13 14.83 -8.13
C ILE A 47 6.08 15.22 -6.99
N GLY A 48 5.49 15.78 -5.94
CA GLY A 48 6.11 15.95 -4.64
C GLY A 48 5.29 15.19 -3.60
N GLY A 49 5.93 14.82 -2.50
CA GLY A 49 5.25 14.13 -1.41
C GLY A 49 6.21 13.51 -0.41
N SER A 50 5.62 12.91 0.62
CA SER A 50 6.36 12.27 1.70
C SER A 50 5.75 10.91 2.02
N VAL A 51 6.61 9.97 2.40
CA VAL A 51 6.22 8.70 3.00
C VAL A 51 6.38 8.82 4.51
N LEU A 52 5.38 8.33 5.27
CA LEU A 52 5.48 8.28 6.72
C LEU A 52 6.70 7.45 7.15
N PRO A 53 7.46 7.90 8.17
CA PRO A 53 8.71 7.25 8.56
C PRO A 53 8.47 5.84 9.11
N ASP A 54 7.41 5.68 9.90
CA ASP A 54 7.04 4.40 10.52
C ASP A 54 5.68 3.92 10.00
N PRO A 55 5.52 2.60 9.78
CA PRO A 55 4.23 2.01 9.46
C PRO A 55 3.26 2.21 10.62
N VAL A 56 1.97 2.37 10.30
CA VAL A 56 0.89 2.46 11.28
C VAL A 56 0.20 1.11 11.43
N SER A 57 -0.28 0.80 12.63
CA SER A 57 -1.12 -0.37 12.89
C SER A 57 -2.57 0.06 13.03
N VAL A 58 -3.45 -0.61 12.29
CA VAL A 58 -4.90 -0.40 12.34
C VAL A 58 -5.55 -1.34 13.36
N ASN A 59 -6.76 -1.00 13.80
CA ASN A 59 -7.42 -1.69 14.92
C ASN A 59 -7.96 -3.08 14.57
N HIS A 60 -8.24 -3.34 13.29
CA HIS A 60 -8.76 -4.63 12.86
C HIS A 60 -7.70 -5.46 12.15
N SER A 61 -7.95 -6.77 12.08
CA SER A 61 -7.06 -7.70 11.39
C SER A 61 -7.20 -7.57 9.87
N GLN A 62 -6.22 -8.05 9.12
CA GLN A 62 -6.26 -8.04 7.66
C GLN A 62 -7.52 -8.72 7.10
N GLU A 63 -8.03 -9.73 7.82
CA GLU A 63 -9.21 -10.48 7.43
C GLU A 63 -10.49 -9.64 7.50
N TYR A 64 -10.58 -8.73 8.46
CA TYR A 64 -11.72 -7.81 8.56
C TYR A 64 -11.86 -6.94 7.31
N TYR A 65 -10.73 -6.48 6.76
CA TYR A 65 -10.72 -5.58 5.61
C TYR A 65 -10.83 -6.32 4.26
N GLY A 66 -10.36 -7.56 4.16
CA GLY A 66 -10.20 -8.23 2.85
C GLY A 66 -10.50 -9.74 2.81
N TYR A 67 -11.12 -10.32 3.85
CA TYR A 67 -11.43 -11.76 3.85
C TYR A 67 -12.83 -12.09 3.33
N ALA A 68 -12.84 -13.15 2.51
CA ALA A 68 -13.97 -14.00 2.23
C ALA A 68 -14.47 -14.74 3.44
N GLU A 69 -15.51 -14.22 4.11
CA GLU A 69 -16.30 -15.00 5.08
C GLU A 69 -16.42 -16.45 4.58
N TYR A 70 -15.91 -17.39 5.36
CA TYR A 70 -15.97 -18.79 4.99
C TYR A 70 -17.44 -19.24 4.96
N SER A 71 -17.93 -19.65 3.79
CA SER A 71 -19.25 -20.22 3.60
C SER A 71 -19.10 -21.65 3.07
N GLU A 72 -19.97 -22.55 3.51
CA GLU A 72 -20.13 -23.88 2.89
C GLU A 72 -21.42 -23.89 2.06
N ASP A 73 -21.40 -24.53 0.89
CA ASP A 73 -22.63 -24.82 0.15
C ASP A 73 -23.42 -25.96 0.81
N GLY A 74 -24.63 -26.22 0.32
CA GLY A 74 -25.48 -27.32 0.82
C GLY A 74 -24.90 -28.73 0.68
N THR A 75 -23.68 -28.89 0.14
CA THR A 75 -22.95 -30.15 0.04
C THR A 75 -21.70 -30.20 0.93
N GLY A 76 -21.50 -29.20 1.79
CA GLY A 76 -20.34 -29.10 2.69
C GLY A 76 -19.04 -28.77 1.95
N ARG A 77 -19.14 -28.20 0.74
CA ARG A 77 -17.96 -27.70 0.01
C ARG A 77 -17.78 -26.23 0.30
N CYS A 78 -16.53 -25.80 0.43
CA CYS A 78 -16.20 -24.38 0.53
C CYS A 78 -16.83 -23.61 -0.64
N ALA A 79 -17.70 -22.66 -0.32
CA ALA A 79 -18.29 -21.70 -1.22
C ALA A 79 -17.75 -20.32 -0.85
N ALA A 80 -17.08 -19.66 -1.79
CA ALA A 80 -16.77 -18.25 -1.60
C ALA A 80 -18.09 -17.47 -1.63
N PRO A 81 -18.45 -16.68 -0.59
CA PRO A 81 -19.60 -15.81 -0.67
C PRO A 81 -19.39 -14.79 -1.79
N VAL A 82 -20.49 -14.35 -2.41
CA VAL A 82 -20.45 -13.63 -3.68
C VAL A 82 -19.76 -12.25 -3.58
N PHE A 83 -19.58 -11.70 -2.37
CA PHE A 83 -18.86 -10.44 -2.14
C PHE A 83 -18.26 -10.39 -0.74
N SER A 84 -16.93 -10.42 -0.62
CA SER A 84 -16.30 -10.38 0.69
C SER A 84 -15.13 -9.43 0.76
N ASP A 85 -15.41 -8.24 0.27
CA ASP A 85 -14.74 -7.04 0.71
C ASP A 85 -15.78 -6.33 1.56
N ALA A 86 -16.08 -6.86 2.76
CA ALA A 86 -17.18 -6.34 3.57
C ALA A 86 -16.89 -4.91 4.08
N HIS A 87 -15.62 -4.62 4.39
CA HIS A 87 -15.19 -3.36 5.01
C HIS A 87 -13.95 -2.69 4.37
N PRO A 88 -13.70 -2.75 3.05
CA PRO A 88 -12.51 -2.14 2.43
C PRO A 88 -12.52 -0.62 2.59
N GLY A 89 -13.70 0.00 2.68
CA GLY A 89 -13.83 1.43 2.95
C GLY A 89 -13.39 1.82 4.36
N GLU A 90 -13.58 0.93 5.34
CA GLU A 90 -13.20 1.18 6.74
C GLU A 90 -11.69 1.17 6.94
N TYR A 91 -10.95 0.41 6.12
CA TYR A 91 -9.49 0.40 6.15
C TYR A 91 -8.87 1.79 6.04
N ILE A 92 -9.41 2.63 5.13
CA ILE A 92 -8.88 3.99 4.94
C ILE A 92 -9.19 4.88 6.14
N TYR A 93 -10.40 4.78 6.71
CA TYR A 93 -10.75 5.53 7.91
C TYR A 93 -9.89 5.13 9.12
N ASP A 94 -9.72 3.83 9.35
CA ASP A 94 -8.87 3.31 10.43
C ASP A 94 -7.41 3.67 10.23
N THR A 95 -6.93 3.69 8.99
CA THR A 95 -5.58 4.14 8.66
C THR A 95 -5.41 5.62 9.03
N ILE A 96 -6.37 6.47 8.68
CA ILE A 96 -6.34 7.90 9.00
C ILE A 96 -6.37 8.10 10.52
N ASP A 97 -7.21 7.35 11.24
CA ASP A 97 -7.29 7.44 12.70
C ASP A 97 -6.02 6.92 13.38
N ALA A 98 -5.40 5.87 12.86
CA ALA A 98 -4.10 5.37 13.33
C ALA A 98 -2.98 6.40 13.09
N ILE A 99 -2.97 7.06 11.92
CA ILE A 99 -2.02 8.15 11.62
C ILE A 99 -2.20 9.30 12.62
N LYS A 100 -3.44 9.74 12.86
CA LYS A 100 -3.74 10.79 13.85
C LYS A 100 -3.32 10.38 15.26
N ALA A 101 -3.55 9.13 15.66
CA ALA A 101 -3.16 8.66 16.98
C ALA A 101 -1.63 8.60 17.16
N GLN A 102 -0.89 8.20 16.12
CA GLN A 102 0.56 8.04 16.18
C GLN A 102 1.32 9.36 16.00
N TYR A 103 0.89 10.21 15.06
CA TYR A 103 1.59 11.44 14.69
C TYR A 103 0.93 12.72 15.24
N ASN A 104 -0.32 12.64 15.72
CA ASN A 104 -1.08 13.78 16.27
C ASN A 104 -0.95 15.05 15.38
N ASP A 105 -0.81 16.23 15.98
CA ASP A 105 -0.63 17.52 15.30
C ASP A 105 0.78 17.72 14.71
N THR A 106 1.67 16.71 14.75
CA THR A 106 3.03 16.86 14.21
C THR A 106 3.09 16.61 12.70
N LEU A 107 2.09 15.94 12.14
CA LEU A 107 1.95 15.77 10.69
C LEU A 107 1.16 16.94 10.11
N ASP A 108 1.86 17.83 9.41
CA ASP A 108 1.22 18.90 8.64
C ASP A 108 0.69 18.35 7.31
N CYS A 109 -0.62 18.11 7.21
CA CYS A 109 -1.25 17.65 5.98
C CYS A 109 -1.52 18.79 4.98
N SER A 110 -1.40 20.06 5.37
CA SER A 110 -1.68 21.19 4.48
C SER A 110 -0.67 21.29 3.33
N GLN A 111 0.52 20.71 3.50
CA GLN A 111 1.52 20.62 2.44
C GLN A 111 1.10 19.71 1.27
N PHE A 112 0.06 18.88 1.44
CA PHE A 112 -0.47 17.96 0.42
C PHE A 112 -1.78 18.46 -0.20
N ASP A 113 -2.12 19.73 0.02
CA ASP A 113 -3.27 20.43 -0.53
C ASP A 113 -2.76 21.59 -1.40
N ALA A 114 -2.47 21.30 -2.66
CA ALA A 114 -1.92 22.27 -3.59
C ALA A 114 -2.97 23.30 -4.06
N ASN A 115 -4.26 22.98 -3.95
CA ASN A 115 -5.35 23.82 -4.45
C ASN A 115 -6.01 24.68 -3.34
N GLY A 116 -5.73 24.39 -2.07
CA GLY A 116 -6.22 25.09 -0.89
C GLY A 116 -7.67 24.76 -0.49
N ASP A 117 -8.19 23.59 -0.87
CA ASP A 117 -9.57 23.16 -0.58
C ASP A 117 -9.72 22.40 0.76
N HIS A 118 -8.62 22.27 1.51
CA HIS A 118 -8.50 21.54 2.77
C HIS A 118 -8.69 20.02 2.61
N VAL A 119 -8.46 19.48 1.42
CA VAL A 119 -8.45 18.04 1.12
C VAL A 119 -7.06 17.64 0.63
N ILE A 120 -6.60 16.46 1.03
CA ILE A 120 -5.35 15.89 0.51
C ILE A 120 -5.54 15.53 -0.97
N ASP A 121 -4.69 16.07 -1.85
CA ASP A 121 -4.80 15.86 -3.30
C ASP A 121 -4.64 14.39 -3.71
N LEU A 122 -3.70 13.67 -3.08
CA LEU A 122 -3.41 12.27 -3.37
C LEU A 122 -2.94 11.52 -2.12
N LEU A 123 -3.73 10.54 -1.70
CA LEU A 123 -3.37 9.58 -0.66
C LEU A 123 -3.11 8.21 -1.28
N VAL A 124 -1.94 7.64 -1.00
CA VAL A 124 -1.58 6.26 -1.37
C VAL A 124 -1.29 5.48 -0.11
N THR A 125 -1.93 4.32 0.04
CA THR A 125 -1.66 3.39 1.13
C THR A 125 -0.91 2.17 0.60
N ILE A 126 0.06 1.69 1.38
CA ILE A 126 0.82 0.46 1.10
C ILE A 126 0.55 -0.48 2.27
N HIS A 127 -0.16 -1.57 2.02
CA HIS A 127 -0.48 -2.54 3.06
C HIS A 127 0.62 -3.60 3.18
N ALA A 128 0.70 -4.23 4.36
CA ALA A 128 1.60 -5.36 4.58
C ALA A 128 1.10 -6.62 3.85
N GLY A 129 2.03 -7.48 3.45
CA GLY A 129 1.71 -8.73 2.75
C GLY A 129 1.50 -8.57 1.24
N TYR A 130 1.13 -9.67 0.59
CA TYR A 130 0.87 -9.68 -0.85
C TYR A 130 -0.60 -9.37 -1.13
N GLY A 131 -0.85 -8.54 -2.14
CA GLY A 131 -2.21 -8.34 -2.64
C GLY A 131 -2.84 -9.66 -3.09
N PHE A 132 -4.16 -9.77 -2.93
CA PHE A 132 -4.93 -10.96 -3.33
C PHE A 132 -4.67 -11.37 -4.78
N GLN A 133 -4.50 -10.39 -5.69
CA GLN A 133 -4.21 -10.63 -7.12
C GLN A 133 -2.93 -11.43 -7.39
N ASN A 134 -1.98 -11.41 -6.44
CA ASN A 134 -0.71 -12.12 -6.53
C ASN A 134 -0.70 -13.39 -5.67
N GLY A 135 -1.89 -13.92 -5.34
CA GLY A 135 -2.04 -15.12 -4.53
C GLY A 135 -2.16 -14.85 -3.03
N GLY A 136 -2.06 -13.61 -2.55
CA GLY A 136 -2.31 -13.23 -1.14
C GLY A 136 -1.24 -13.65 -0.11
N GLY A 137 -0.20 -14.38 -0.51
CA GLY A 137 0.93 -14.74 0.37
C GLY A 137 0.69 -15.91 1.32
N GLU A 138 1.62 -16.11 2.27
CA GLU A 138 1.62 -17.23 3.24
C GLU A 138 0.41 -17.23 4.19
N ASP A 139 -0.15 -16.06 4.48
CA ASP A 139 -1.26 -15.90 5.45
C ASP A 139 -2.64 -16.26 4.91
N ARG A 140 -2.75 -16.69 3.65
CA ARG A 140 -4.04 -17.05 3.05
C ARG A 140 -4.63 -18.35 3.59
N LEU A 141 -3.85 -19.16 4.31
CA LEU A 141 -4.21 -20.54 4.69
C LEU A 141 -4.02 -20.88 6.19
N ASN A 142 -3.55 -19.96 7.03
CA ASN A 142 -3.24 -20.30 8.42
C ASN A 142 -4.43 -20.19 9.40
N THR A 143 -5.66 -20.04 8.90
CA THR A 143 -6.88 -20.18 9.72
C THR A 143 -7.37 -21.63 9.85
N SER A 144 -6.58 -22.63 9.42
CA SER A 144 -6.83 -24.02 9.78
C SER A 144 -6.07 -24.44 11.03
N SER A 145 -6.79 -24.42 12.17
CA SER A 145 -6.50 -25.07 13.45
C SER A 145 -5.41 -24.45 14.37
N SER A 146 -5.86 -23.69 15.37
CA SER A 146 -5.51 -23.92 16.78
C SER A 146 -6.46 -23.14 17.70
N GLY A 147 -7.40 -23.86 18.31
CA GLY A 147 -8.40 -23.34 19.25
C GLY A 147 -9.69 -24.15 19.20
#